data_AF-A0A1A8K1D8-F1
#
_entry.id   AF-A0A1A8K1D8-F1
#
_cell.length_a   1.000
_cell.length_b   1.000
_cell.length_c   1.000
_cell.angle_alpha   90.00
_cell.angle_beta   90.00
_cell.angle_gamma   90.00
#
_symmetry.space_group_name_H-M   'P 1'
#
loop_
_entity.id
_entity.type
_entity.pdbx_description
1 polymer ?
#
loop_
_entity_poly.entity_id
_entity_poly.type
_entity_poly.pdbx_seq_one_letter_code
_entity_poly.pdbx_strand_id
1 'polypeptide(L)'
;IMTNVSEKYVYSTMTVPHKDPRNKMVQCVSKNTVGEGNATLTILEITTNKTSHLDVFKLLNEVLERPLLFVIVLGTGILIGSLLSAIIACLAVKCL
;
A
#
# COMPACT_ATOMS: atom_id res chain seq x y z
N ILE A 1 -0.95 25.37 20.73
CA ILE A 1 0.34 24.79 21.18
C ILE A 1 0.27 24.73 22.68
N MET A 2 0.58 23.58 23.28
CA MET A 2 0.56 23.40 24.72
C MET A 2 1.98 23.08 25.18
N THR A 3 2.48 23.79 26.18
CA THR A 3 3.82 23.58 26.73
C THR A 3 3.72 23.30 28.21
N ASN A 4 4.35 22.22 28.65
CA ASN A 4 4.43 21.80 30.03
C ASN A 4 5.90 21.70 30.45
N VAL A 5 6.24 22.28 31.60
CA VAL A 5 7.61 22.33 32.12
C VAL A 5 7.64 21.56 33.43
N SER A 6 8.48 20.53 33.48
CA SER A 6 8.86 19.80 34.69
C SER A 6 10.27 20.25 35.11
N GLU A 7 10.73 19.85 36.30
CA GLU A 7 12.06 20.21 36.83
C GLU A 7 13.22 19.87 35.87
N LYS A 8 13.06 18.83 35.04
CA LYS A 8 14.11 18.35 34.13
C LYS A 8 13.75 18.40 32.64
N TYR A 9 12.49 18.58 32.29
CA TYR A 9 12.02 18.40 30.91
C TYR A 9 11.00 19.46 30.52
N VAL A 10 11.09 19.91 29.27
CA VAL A 10 10.09 20.76 28.64
C VAL A 10 9.38 19.93 27.56
N TYR A 11 8.09 19.73 27.74
CA TYR A 11 7.22 19.06 26.78
C TYR A 11 6.44 20.11 26.00
N SER A 12 6.54 20.10 24.67
CA SER A 12 5.74 20.98 23.81
C SER A 12 4.95 20.14 22.81
N THR A 13 3.62 20.27 22.85
CA THR A 13 2.69 19.57 21.98
C THR A 13 2.04 20.57 21.03
N MET A 14 2.22 20.34 19.74
CA MET A 14 1.62 21.13 18.67
C MET A 14 0.75 20.25 17.79
N THR A 15 -0.53 20.60 17.69
CA THR A 15 -1.44 20.01 16.71
C THR A 15 -1.46 20.93 15.50
N VAL A 16 -1.09 20.39 14.33
CA VAL A 16 -1.09 21.14 13.06
C VAL A 16 -2.25 20.66 12.22
N PRO A 17 -3.17 21.54 11.78
CA PRO A 17 -4.27 21.14 10.92
C PRO A 17 -3.75 20.68 9.56
N HIS A 18 -4.17 19.49 9.13
CA HIS A 18 -3.86 18.94 7.82
C HIS A 18 -4.83 19.49 6.76
N LYS A 19 -4.73 20.79 6.47
CA LYS A 19 -5.61 21.48 5.49
C LYS A 19 -5.09 21.48 4.05
N ASP A 20 -3.81 21.16 3.83
CA ASP A 20 -3.17 21.23 2.52
C ASP A 20 -2.28 19.99 2.33
N PRO A 21 -2.36 19.32 1.16
CA PRO A 21 -1.58 18.12 0.81
C PRO A 21 -0.12 18.44 0.45
N ARG A 22 0.49 19.36 1.19
CA ARG A 22 1.86 19.81 0.96
C ARG A 22 2.75 19.22 2.03
N ASN A 23 4.00 18.92 1.65
CA ASN A 23 5.04 18.56 2.61
C ASN A 23 5.14 19.64 3.69
N LYS A 24 4.94 19.25 4.94
CA LYS A 24 5.06 20.16 6.09
C LYS A 24 6.33 19.84 6.84
N MET A 25 7.14 20.86 7.07
CA MET A 25 8.28 20.78 7.95
C MET A 25 7.91 21.41 9.29
N VAL A 26 8.12 20.68 10.38
CA VAL A 26 7.90 21.15 11.74
C VAL A 26 9.27 21.21 12.42
N GLN A 27 9.70 22.42 12.78
CA GLN A 27 10.93 22.62 13.53
C GLN A 27 10.61 22.82 15.01
N CYS A 28 11.16 21.95 15.84
CA CYS A 28 11.08 22.02 17.29
C CYS A 28 12.40 22.59 17.81
N VAL A 29 12.36 23.74 18.47
CA VAL A 29 13.54 24.37 19.08
C VAL A 29 13.32 24.50 20.57
N SER A 30 14.26 23.99 21.36
CA SER A 30 14.31 24.12 22.80
C SER A 30 15.59 24.84 23.19
N LYS A 31 15.47 25.99 23.85
CA LYS A 31 16.60 26.84 24.22
C LYS A 31 16.57 27.10 25.71
N ASN A 32 17.72 26.94 26.37
CA ASN A 32 17.92 27.35 27.75
C ASN A 32 19.24 28.16 27.89
N THR A 33 19.61 28.48 29.12
CA THR A 33 20.84 29.23 29.43
C THR A 33 22.14 28.44 29.19
N VAL A 34 22.04 27.11 29.06
CA VAL A 34 23.18 26.20 28.86
C VAL A 34 23.40 25.92 27.37
N GLY A 35 22.35 25.97 26.55
CA GLY A 35 22.45 25.70 25.12
C GLY A 35 21.10 25.64 24.41
N GLU A 36 21.16 25.25 23.14
CA GLU A 36 20.01 25.14 22.25
C GLU A 36 20.00 23.75 21.61
N GLY A 37 18.88 23.03 21.75
CA GLY A 37 18.61 21.77 21.07
C GLY A 37 17.51 21.98 20.04
N ASN A 38 17.73 21.50 18.82
CA ASN A 38 16.72 21.55 17.76
C ASN A 38 16.45 20.15 17.19
N ALA A 39 15.21 19.94 16.74
CA ALA A 39 14.78 18.74 16.07
C ALA A 39 13.82 19.13 14.95
N THR A 40 14.04 18.60 13.75
CA THR A 40 13.20 18.87 12.59
C THR A 40 12.45 17.62 12.20
N LEU A 41 11.12 17.71 12.14
CA LEU A 41 10.22 16.66 11.72
C LEU A 41 9.65 17.01 10.36
N THR A 42 10.01 16.23 9.34
CA THR A 42 9.46 16.39 7.99
C THR A 42 8.30 15.42 7.81
N ILE A 43 7.08 15.97 7.71
CA ILE A 43 5.89 15.20 7.37
C ILE A 43 5.77 15.22 5.85
N LEU A 44 6.28 14.17 5.22
CA LEU A 44 6.04 13.89 3.80
C LEU A 44 4.68 13.22 3.67
N GLU A 45 3.80 13.84 2.88
CA GLU A 45 2.58 13.15 2.49
C GLU A 45 2.96 12.13 1.41
N ILE A 46 2.80 10.84 1.71
CA ILE A 46 2.83 9.82 0.67
C ILE A 46 1.53 10.03 -0.09
N THR A 47 1.62 10.55 -1.32
CA THR A 47 0.49 10.57 -2.25
C THR A 47 0.02 9.14 -2.41
N THR A 48 -0.95 8.72 -1.59
CA THR A 48 -1.72 7.52 -1.85
C THR A 48 -2.64 7.96 -2.97
N ASN A 49 -2.11 7.86 -4.20
CA ASN A 49 -2.90 7.99 -5.39
C ASN A 49 -3.99 6.93 -5.23
N LYS A 50 -5.18 7.33 -4.75
CA LYS A 50 -6.37 6.49 -4.77
C LYS A 50 -6.83 6.43 -6.22
N THR A 51 -5.99 5.90 -7.08
CA THR A 51 -6.45 5.17 -8.24
C THR A 51 -6.98 3.86 -7.69
N SER A 52 -8.26 3.85 -7.34
CA SER A 52 -9.09 2.65 -7.39
C SER A 52 -9.26 2.19 -8.84
N HIS A 53 -8.16 2.08 -9.56
CA HIS A 53 -8.05 1.21 -10.70
C HIS A 53 -7.50 -0.08 -10.11
N LEU A 54 -8.34 -1.10 -10.10
CA LEU A 54 -7.89 -2.46 -9.88
C LEU A 54 -6.79 -2.72 -10.92
N ASP A 55 -5.52 -2.58 -10.51
CA ASP A 55 -4.37 -2.84 -11.38
C ASP A 55 -4.31 -4.34 -11.59
N VAL A 56 -5.10 -4.82 -12.55
CA VAL A 56 -5.08 -6.21 -13.01
C VAL A 56 -3.64 -6.60 -13.37
N PHE A 57 -2.83 -5.66 -13.86
CA PHE A 57 -1.40 -5.83 -14.10
C PHE A 57 -0.56 -6.03 -12.84
N LYS A 58 -0.89 -5.38 -11.72
CA LYS A 58 -0.19 -5.58 -10.44
C LYS A 58 -0.57 -6.92 -9.82
N LEU A 59 -1.86 -7.30 -9.91
CA LEU A 59 -2.33 -8.63 -9.53
C LEU A 59 -1.69 -9.72 -10.40
N LEU A 60 -1.58 -9.50 -11.71
CA LEU A 60 -0.88 -10.39 -12.65
C LEU A 60 0.60 -10.50 -12.30
N ASN A 61 1.28 -9.40 -12.03
CA ASN A 61 2.70 -9.43 -11.62
C ASN A 61 2.90 -10.19 -10.32
N GLU A 62 2.04 -9.99 -9.33
CA GLU A 62 2.15 -10.66 -8.03
C GLU A 62 1.75 -12.15 -8.09
N VAL A 63 0.84 -12.52 -8.99
CA VAL A 63 0.54 -13.92 -9.33
C VAL A 63 1.70 -14.55 -10.12
N LEU A 64 2.35 -13.80 -11.01
CA LEU A 64 3.49 -14.27 -11.80
C LEU A 64 4.75 -14.47 -10.93
N GLU A 65 4.92 -13.65 -9.90
CA GLU A 65 5.97 -13.77 -8.88
C GLU A 65 5.82 -15.05 -8.03
N ARG A 66 4.63 -15.67 -8.04
CA ARG A 66 4.36 -17.01 -7.50
C ARG A 66 4.14 -18.01 -8.64
N PRO A 67 5.21 -18.49 -9.30
CA PRO A 67 5.13 -19.31 -10.52
C PRO A 67 4.28 -20.57 -10.35
N LEU A 68 4.22 -21.13 -9.14
CA LEU A 68 3.38 -22.29 -8.82
C LEU A 68 1.88 -22.03 -9.02
N LEU A 69 1.37 -20.88 -8.57
CA LEU A 69 -0.07 -20.57 -8.66
C LEU A 69 -0.50 -20.30 -10.11
N PHE A 70 0.33 -19.61 -10.87
CA PHE A 70 0.06 -19.32 -12.29
C PHE A 70 0.00 -20.61 -13.12
N VAL A 71 0.94 -21.53 -12.90
CA VAL A 71 0.96 -22.85 -13.56
C VAL A 71 -0.24 -23.69 -13.16
N ILE A 72 -0.65 -23.67 -11.90
CA ILE A 72 -1.84 -24.39 -11.43
C ILE A 72 -3.10 -23.82 -12.09
N VAL A 73 -3.29 -22.50 -12.13
CA VAL A 73 -4.50 -21.89 -12.69
C VAL A 73 -4.58 -22.09 -14.21
N LEU A 74 -3.50 -21.87 -14.96
CA LEU A 74 -3.50 -22.11 -16.40
C LEU A 74 -3.58 -23.60 -16.74
N GLY A 75 -2.84 -24.46 -16.01
CA GLY A 75 -2.84 -25.90 -16.23
C GLY A 75 -4.20 -26.53 -15.95
N THR A 76 -4.85 -26.15 -14.85
CA THR A 76 -6.20 -26.62 -14.53
C THR A 76 -7.24 -26.11 -15.52
N GLY A 77 -7.13 -24.86 -15.99
CA GLY A 77 -8.00 -24.32 -17.03
C GLY A 77 -7.92 -25.11 -18.35
N ILE A 78 -6.71 -25.46 -18.79
CA ILE A 78 -6.51 -26.25 -20.02
C ILE A 78 -7.05 -27.70 -19.85
N LEU A 79 -6.83 -28.33 -18.70
CA LEU A 79 -7.36 -29.66 -18.40
C LEU A 79 -8.89 -29.69 -18.38
N ILE A 80 -9.53 -28.70 -17.74
CA ILE A 80 -11.00 -28.61 -17.69
C ILE A 80 -11.56 -28.30 -19.08
N GLY A 81 -10.94 -27.38 -19.82
CA GLY A 81 -11.37 -27.01 -21.17
C GLY A 81 -11.25 -28.17 -22.16
N SER A 82 -10.16 -28.93 -22.12
CA SER A 82 -9.99 -30.11 -22.97
C SER A 82 -10.98 -31.22 -22.64
N LEU A 83 -11.27 -31.46 -21.34
CA LEU A 83 -12.25 -32.45 -20.91
C LEU A 83 -13.66 -32.09 -21.40
N LEU A 84 -14.08 -30.84 -21.22
CA LEU A 84 -15.37 -30.35 -21.70
C LEU A 84 -15.47 -30.43 -23.22
N SER A 85 -14.42 -30.05 -23.94
CA SER A 85 -14.36 -30.14 -25.40
C SER A 85 -14.52 -31.58 -25.89
N ALA A 86 -13.85 -32.55 -25.24
CA ALA A 86 -13.99 -33.97 -25.56
C ALA A 86 -15.40 -34.50 -25.29
N ILE A 87 -16.04 -34.09 -24.19
CA ILE A 87 -17.43 -34.47 -23.87
C ILE A 87 -18.38 -33.91 -24.92
N ILE A 88 -18.24 -32.63 -25.28
CA ILE A 88 -19.08 -31.97 -26.29
C ILE A 88 -18.89 -32.63 -27.65
N ALA A 89 -17.65 -32.91 -28.06
CA ALA A 89 -17.38 -33.62 -29.31
C ALA A 89 -17.97 -35.04 -29.30
N CYS A 90 -17.88 -35.76 -28.17
CA CYS A 90 -18.44 -37.10 -28.05
C CYS A 90 -19.97 -37.10 -28.09
N LEU A 91 -20.61 -36.11 -27.45
CA LEU A 91 -22.06 -35.90 -27.52
C LEU A 91 -22.48 -35.51 -28.93
N ALA A 92 -21.76 -34.61 -29.60
CA ALA A 92 -22.04 -34.22 -30.98
C ALA A 92 -21.94 -35.40 -31.97
N VAL A 93 -21.00 -36.32 -31.76
CA VAL A 93 -20.84 -37.51 -32.61
C VAL A 93 -21.85 -38.62 -32.28
N LYS A 94 -22.35 -38.71 -31.04
CA LYS A 94 -23.36 -39.71 -30.64
C LYS A 94 -24.81 -39.23 -30.74
N CYS A 95 -25.05 -37.91 -30.80
CA CYS A 95 -26.36 -37.30 -30.97
C CYS A 95 -26.60 -36.79 -32.41
N LEU A 96 -25.70 -37.11 -33.35
CA LEU A 96 -25.89 -36.99 -34.80
C LEU A 96 -26.25 -38.35 -35.40
#